data_AF-A0A1J3D6B4-F1
#
_entry.id   AF-A0A1J3D6B4-F1
#
_cell.length_a   1.000
_cell.length_b   1.000
_cell.length_c   1.000
_cell.angle_alpha   90.00
_cell.angle_beta   90.00
_cell.angle_gamma   90.00
#
_symmetry.space_group_name_H-M   'P 1'
#
loop_
_entity.id
_entity.type
_entity.pdbx_description
1 polymer ?
#
loop_
_entity_poly.entity_id
_entity_poly.type
_entity_poly.pdbx_seq_one_letter_code
_entity_poly.pdbx_strand_id
1 'polypeptide(L)'
;LTSNAKQIQDDMLEKILKVNANTEYLRRFLHGSSDKELFKKNVPTVSYEDVRPYIERVADGEPSDVISGEPITNFLLSSGTSGGKQKFFPTNNKYFENMAFILDLSSAIISKYVDGADEGKVMTFLSTRPLSTTPSGLHVAPAITGFYKSDYFEKENVPYQSPNEVIFCVDSKQSMFCHFLCALVQREEIVSTVASFASVIVLAIRFLETHWKELCDNIRSGYISEWITDLGCRDSVSNILKGPNPQLADLIEHECSRTSWEGMIKRLWPNIKFIQTIVSGQMSQYIPVLDFYSNKLPLISSYYLASETMFGVNVNPLCNPQYVSYTFIPSMS
;
A
#
# COMPACT_ATOMS: atom_id res chain seq x y z
N LEU A 1 14.08 19.04 -4.16
CA LEU A 1 14.19 17.90 -5.11
C LEU A 1 13.88 18.34 -6.54
N THR A 2 12.71 18.90 -6.81
CA THR A 2 12.29 19.25 -8.20
C THR A 2 13.11 20.36 -8.85
N SER A 3 13.63 21.34 -8.10
CA SER A 3 14.44 22.44 -8.68
C SER A 3 15.79 21.99 -9.28
N ASN A 4 16.34 20.87 -8.82
CA ASN A 4 17.66 20.36 -9.24
C ASN A 4 17.54 18.98 -9.91
N ALA A 5 16.38 18.67 -10.51
CA ALA A 5 16.05 17.32 -10.97
C ALA A 5 17.09 16.72 -11.92
N LYS A 6 17.63 17.52 -12.86
CA LYS A 6 18.68 17.08 -13.79
C LYS A 6 19.95 16.63 -13.06
N GLN A 7 20.46 17.45 -12.15
CA GLN A 7 21.67 17.11 -11.40
C GLN A 7 21.47 15.85 -10.57
N ILE A 8 20.35 15.75 -9.86
CA ILE A 8 20.02 14.59 -9.02
C ILE A 8 19.95 13.30 -9.85
N GLN A 9 19.32 13.34 -11.02
CA GLN A 9 19.25 12.19 -11.93
C GLN A 9 20.63 11.81 -12.50
N ASP A 10 21.46 12.81 -12.83
CA ASP A 10 22.82 12.58 -13.32
C ASP A 10 23.69 11.90 -12.25
N ASP A 11 23.65 12.40 -11.01
CA ASP A 11 24.34 11.83 -9.85
C ASP A 11 23.83 10.41 -9.53
N MET A 12 22.52 10.20 -9.61
CA MET A 12 21.89 8.91 -9.35
C MET A 12 22.31 7.88 -10.40
N LEU A 13 22.26 8.23 -11.69
CA LEU A 13 22.70 7.35 -12.77
C LEU A 13 24.19 7.02 -12.61
N GLU A 14 25.04 8.01 -12.32
CA GLU A 14 26.46 7.79 -12.09
C GLU A 14 26.69 6.80 -10.93
N LYS A 15 25.95 6.94 -9.82
CA LYS A 15 26.02 6.00 -8.69
C LYS A 15 25.59 4.59 -9.10
N ILE A 16 24.46 4.45 -9.81
CA ILE A 16 23.97 3.15 -10.28
C ILE A 16 25.01 2.49 -11.19
N LEU A 17 25.54 3.23 -12.16
CA LEU A 17 26.52 2.69 -13.11
C LEU A 17 27.83 2.30 -12.42
N LYS A 18 28.32 3.08 -11.44
CA LYS A 18 29.54 2.73 -10.69
C LYS A 18 29.39 1.45 -9.89
N VAL A 19 28.27 1.29 -9.17
CA VAL A 19 28.01 0.10 -8.37
C VAL A 19 27.82 -1.13 -9.24
N ASN A 20 27.17 -0.97 -10.40
CA ASN A 20 26.82 -2.08 -11.27
C ASN A 20 27.82 -2.32 -12.42
N ALA A 21 28.92 -1.56 -12.51
CA ALA A 21 29.82 -1.58 -13.67
C ALA A 21 30.37 -2.97 -14.03
N ASN A 22 30.56 -3.81 -13.01
CA ASN A 22 31.13 -5.15 -13.13
C ASN A 22 30.10 -6.29 -13.06
N THR A 23 28.80 -5.98 -12.96
CA THR A 23 27.77 -7.02 -12.99
C THR A 23 27.78 -7.75 -14.32
N GLU A 24 27.38 -9.02 -14.32
CA GLU A 24 27.35 -9.81 -15.55
C GLU A 24 26.52 -9.11 -16.64
N TYR A 25 25.36 -8.56 -16.27
CA TYR A 25 24.49 -7.82 -17.18
C TYR A 25 25.17 -6.59 -17.80
N LEU A 26 25.64 -5.62 -17.00
CA LEU A 26 26.17 -4.36 -17.55
C LEU A 26 27.55 -4.52 -18.20
N ARG A 27 28.37 -5.47 -17.73
CA ARG A 27 29.70 -5.71 -18.29
C ARG A 27 29.65 -6.07 -19.78
N ARG A 28 28.56 -6.68 -20.25
CA ARG A 28 28.33 -7.01 -21.67
C ARG A 28 28.20 -5.79 -22.58
N PHE A 29 27.80 -4.64 -22.03
CA PHE A 29 27.53 -3.41 -22.80
C PHE A 29 28.53 -2.30 -22.51
N LEU A 30 29.05 -2.24 -21.28
CA LEU A 30 29.89 -1.15 -20.78
C LEU A 30 31.32 -1.56 -20.47
N HIS A 31 31.63 -2.87 -20.44
CA HIS A 31 32.97 -3.38 -20.18
C HIS A 31 33.66 -2.78 -18.93
N GLY A 32 32.90 -2.54 -17.85
CA GLY A 32 33.39 -1.93 -16.61
C GLY A 32 33.35 -0.40 -16.58
N SER A 33 32.91 0.25 -17.67
CA SER A 33 32.68 1.70 -17.68
C SER A 33 31.43 2.09 -16.91
N SER A 34 31.46 3.27 -16.29
CA SER A 34 30.30 3.93 -15.66
C SER A 34 29.91 5.23 -16.36
N ASP A 35 30.39 5.44 -17.58
CA ASP A 35 30.11 6.65 -18.37
C ASP A 35 28.65 6.69 -18.86
N LYS A 36 28.02 7.85 -18.66
CA LYS A 36 26.61 8.10 -18.99
C LYS A 36 26.33 8.07 -20.49
N GLU A 37 27.23 8.57 -21.32
CA GLU A 37 27.00 8.62 -22.77
C GLU A 37 27.24 7.24 -23.42
N LEU A 38 28.18 6.45 -22.89
CA LEU A 38 28.30 5.04 -23.22
C LEU A 38 27.08 4.24 -22.79
N PHE A 39 26.52 4.50 -21.60
CA PHE A 39 25.26 3.89 -21.15
C PHE A 39 24.13 4.12 -22.17
N LYS A 40 23.86 5.38 -22.53
CA LYS A 40 22.81 5.71 -23.51
C LYS A 40 23.03 5.08 -24.88
N LYS A 41 24.29 4.95 -25.30
CA LYS A 41 24.64 4.42 -26.62
C LYS A 41 24.58 2.90 -26.69
N ASN A 42 25.02 2.21 -25.64
CA ASN A 42 25.32 0.78 -25.68
C ASN A 42 24.30 -0.10 -24.93
N VAL A 43 23.62 0.43 -23.90
CA VAL A 43 22.67 -0.36 -23.11
C VAL A 43 21.29 -0.28 -23.77
N PRO A 44 20.71 -1.42 -24.20
CA PRO A 44 19.43 -1.42 -24.90
C PRO A 44 18.26 -1.11 -23.94
N THR A 45 17.19 -0.54 -24.48
CA THR A 45 15.89 -0.57 -23.83
C THR A 45 15.34 -1.99 -23.88
N VAL A 46 14.95 -2.53 -22.73
CA VAL A 46 14.57 -3.94 -22.57
C VAL A 46 13.17 -4.10 -21.99
N SER A 47 12.59 -5.27 -22.23
CA SER A 47 11.37 -5.75 -21.57
C SER A 47 11.72 -6.70 -20.42
N TYR A 48 10.71 -7.14 -19.68
CA TYR A 48 10.90 -8.13 -18.60
C TYR A 48 11.49 -9.45 -19.14
N GLU A 49 11.07 -9.91 -20.32
CA GLU A 49 11.56 -11.20 -20.85
C GLU A 49 13.05 -11.19 -21.16
N ASP A 50 13.62 -10.02 -21.50
CA ASP A 50 15.04 -9.90 -21.82
C ASP A 50 15.93 -10.01 -20.57
N VAL A 51 15.42 -9.58 -19.40
CA VAL A 51 16.15 -9.59 -18.12
C VAL A 51 15.74 -10.75 -17.20
N ARG A 52 14.60 -11.36 -17.45
CA ARG A 52 14.07 -12.49 -16.68
C ARG A 52 15.07 -13.63 -16.46
N PRO A 53 15.88 -14.07 -17.45
CA PRO A 53 16.86 -15.13 -17.21
C PRO A 53 17.87 -14.81 -16.11
N TYR A 54 18.26 -13.54 -15.94
CA TYR A 54 19.17 -13.11 -14.88
C TYR A 54 18.47 -13.10 -13.52
N ILE A 55 17.21 -12.64 -13.49
CA ILE A 55 16.38 -12.62 -12.28
C ILE A 55 16.13 -14.06 -11.77
N GLU A 56 15.79 -14.99 -12.66
CA GLU A 56 15.56 -16.40 -12.32
C GLU A 56 16.84 -17.06 -11.78
N ARG A 57 18.02 -16.78 -12.37
CA ARG A 57 19.30 -17.30 -11.86
C ARG A 57 19.59 -16.87 -10.42
N VAL A 58 19.34 -15.60 -10.07
CA VAL A 58 19.49 -15.13 -8.68
C VAL A 58 18.46 -15.77 -7.76
N ALA A 59 17.21 -15.92 -8.23
CA ALA A 59 16.18 -16.62 -7.47
C ALA A 59 16.53 -18.10 -7.21
N ASP A 60 17.25 -18.73 -8.14
CA ASP A 60 17.70 -20.13 -8.04
C ASP A 60 19.00 -20.31 -7.24
N GLY A 61 19.67 -19.22 -6.85
CA GLY A 61 20.80 -19.22 -5.91
C GLY A 61 22.12 -18.69 -6.45
N GLU A 62 22.16 -18.16 -7.66
CA GLU A 62 23.32 -17.42 -8.12
C GLU A 62 23.49 -16.07 -7.37
N PRO A 63 24.72 -15.54 -7.26
CA PRO A 63 24.95 -14.29 -6.55
C PRO A 63 24.26 -13.10 -7.22
N SER A 64 23.99 -12.04 -6.46
CA SER A 64 23.29 -10.86 -6.96
C SER A 64 24.02 -10.14 -8.11
N ASP A 65 25.35 -10.27 -8.19
CA ASP A 65 26.22 -9.62 -9.18
C ASP A 65 25.95 -10.08 -10.63
N VAL A 66 25.10 -11.08 -10.83
CA VAL A 66 24.48 -11.41 -12.12
C VAL A 66 23.74 -10.19 -12.71
N ILE A 67 23.03 -9.40 -11.89
CA ILE A 67 22.25 -8.24 -12.35
C ILE A 67 22.38 -6.98 -11.46
N SER A 68 22.81 -7.12 -10.21
CA SER A 68 22.91 -6.04 -9.22
C SER A 68 24.25 -6.08 -8.48
N GLY A 69 24.95 -4.95 -8.42
CA GLY A 69 26.16 -4.77 -7.63
C GLY A 69 25.89 -4.64 -6.13
N GLU A 70 24.62 -4.49 -5.72
CA GLU A 70 24.18 -4.57 -4.32
C GLU A 70 23.46 -5.90 -4.06
N PRO A 71 23.50 -6.42 -2.82
CA PRO A 71 22.77 -7.62 -2.45
C PRO A 71 21.26 -7.49 -2.71
N ILE A 72 20.70 -8.48 -3.40
CA ILE A 72 19.24 -8.64 -3.54
C ILE A 72 18.73 -9.35 -2.29
N THR A 73 17.81 -8.73 -1.57
CA THR A 73 17.29 -9.25 -0.29
C THR A 73 15.90 -9.86 -0.45
N ASN A 74 15.12 -9.42 -1.44
CA ASN A 74 13.77 -9.90 -1.68
C ASN A 74 13.41 -9.82 -3.17
N PHE A 75 12.26 -10.40 -3.52
CA PHE A 75 11.61 -10.20 -4.81
C PHE A 75 10.18 -9.70 -4.64
N LEU A 76 9.80 -8.71 -5.46
CA LEU A 76 8.48 -8.12 -5.44
C LEU A 76 7.61 -8.66 -6.58
N LEU A 77 6.50 -9.30 -6.23
CA LEU A 77 5.51 -9.76 -7.20
C LEU A 77 4.75 -8.58 -7.79
N SER A 78 4.66 -8.56 -9.11
CA SER A 78 3.81 -7.65 -9.87
C SER A 78 2.42 -8.24 -10.08
N SER A 79 1.42 -7.36 -10.17
CA SER A 79 0.11 -7.72 -10.69
C SER A 79 0.13 -7.97 -12.20
N GLY A 80 1.13 -7.43 -12.92
CA GLY A 80 1.35 -7.69 -14.34
C GLY A 80 1.91 -9.09 -14.59
N THR A 81 1.39 -9.76 -15.62
CA THR A 81 1.87 -11.07 -16.06
C THR A 81 2.68 -10.98 -17.34
N SER A 82 3.52 -12.00 -17.57
CA SER A 82 4.27 -12.22 -18.81
C SER A 82 4.19 -13.70 -19.15
N GLY A 83 3.69 -14.03 -20.35
CA GLY A 83 3.45 -15.42 -20.74
C GLY A 83 2.53 -16.20 -19.77
N GLY A 84 1.63 -15.50 -19.07
CA GLY A 84 0.72 -16.08 -18.07
C GLY A 84 1.31 -16.27 -16.66
N LYS A 85 2.59 -15.97 -16.43
CA LYS A 85 3.23 -16.00 -15.10
C LYS A 85 3.36 -14.58 -14.53
N GLN A 86 3.22 -14.42 -13.22
CA GLN A 86 3.47 -13.12 -12.58
C GLN A 86 4.95 -12.74 -12.70
N LYS A 87 5.20 -11.46 -13.03
CA LYS A 87 6.55 -10.90 -13.01
C LYS A 87 6.98 -10.70 -11.56
N PHE A 88 8.25 -10.91 -11.26
CA PHE A 88 8.81 -10.55 -9.96
C PHE A 88 10.14 -9.82 -10.13
N PHE A 89 10.33 -8.77 -9.35
CA PHE A 89 11.44 -7.84 -9.50
C PHE A 89 12.42 -7.96 -8.33
N PRO A 90 13.74 -8.04 -8.59
CA PRO A 90 14.73 -8.04 -7.53
C PRO A 90 14.68 -6.71 -6.77
N THR A 91 14.78 -6.78 -5.46
CA THR A 91 14.78 -5.59 -4.61
C THR A 91 15.77 -5.73 -3.45
N ASN A 92 16.10 -4.59 -2.85
CA ASN A 92 16.93 -4.49 -1.66
C ASN A 92 16.32 -3.51 -0.65
N ASN A 93 16.94 -3.37 0.52
CA ASN A 93 16.41 -2.51 1.60
C ASN A 93 16.19 -1.05 1.18
N LYS A 94 16.94 -0.53 0.20
CA LYS A 94 16.78 0.83 -0.32
C LYS A 94 15.40 1.04 -0.94
N TYR A 95 14.78 0.00 -1.49
CA TYR A 95 13.41 0.08 -1.98
C TYR A 95 12.43 0.42 -0.84
N PHE A 96 12.53 -0.26 0.30
CA PHE A 96 11.65 -0.01 1.44
C PHE A 96 11.94 1.35 2.09
N GLU A 97 13.20 1.81 2.10
CA GLU A 97 13.56 3.18 2.48
C GLU A 97 12.88 4.23 1.60
N ASN A 98 12.95 4.04 0.28
CA ASN A 98 12.29 4.91 -0.69
C ASN A 98 10.77 4.88 -0.52
N MET A 99 10.20 3.72 -0.18
CA MET A 99 8.78 3.57 0.08
C MET A 99 8.34 4.39 1.29
N ALA A 100 9.04 4.24 2.42
CA ALA A 100 8.78 5.01 3.63
C ALA A 100 8.89 6.51 3.34
N PHE A 101 9.95 6.94 2.63
CA PHE A 101 10.09 8.35 2.23
C PHE A 101 8.91 8.87 1.41
N ILE A 102 8.39 8.08 0.45
CA ILE A 102 7.24 8.48 -0.38
C ILE A 102 5.96 8.56 0.47
N LEU A 103 5.76 7.65 1.42
CA LEU A 103 4.62 7.67 2.32
C LEU A 103 4.66 8.89 3.25
N ASP A 104 5.81 9.16 3.85
CA ASP A 104 6.04 10.35 4.69
C ASP A 104 5.85 11.65 3.91
N LEU A 105 6.43 11.74 2.71
CA LEU A 105 6.27 12.90 1.84
C LEU A 105 4.81 13.10 1.45
N SER A 106 4.08 12.03 1.14
CA SER A 106 2.66 12.08 0.81
C SER A 106 1.83 12.58 1.99
N SER A 107 2.10 12.08 3.20
CA SER A 107 1.46 12.53 4.43
C SER A 107 1.71 14.03 4.67
N ALA A 108 2.97 14.46 4.59
CA ALA A 108 3.35 15.86 4.77
C ALA A 108 2.73 16.80 3.71
N ILE A 109 2.49 16.31 2.49
CA ILE A 109 1.75 17.06 1.47
C ILE A 109 0.28 17.15 1.88
N ILE A 110 -0.39 16.04 2.21
CA ILE A 110 -1.82 16.02 2.57
C ILE A 110 -2.11 16.95 3.76
N SER A 111 -1.30 16.93 4.81
CA SER A 111 -1.49 17.77 6.00
C SER A 111 -1.42 19.27 5.71
N LYS A 112 -0.88 19.70 4.56
CA LYS A 112 -0.92 21.11 4.13
C LYS A 112 -2.25 21.52 3.49
N TYR A 113 -3.02 20.56 3.01
CA TYR A 113 -4.28 20.79 2.29
C TYR A 113 -5.51 20.38 3.10
N VAL A 114 -5.35 19.49 4.08
CA VAL A 114 -6.44 18.97 4.90
C VAL A 114 -6.13 19.23 6.36
N ASP A 115 -6.80 20.21 6.94
CA ASP A 115 -6.66 20.57 8.35
C ASP A 115 -7.00 19.38 9.24
N GLY A 116 -6.11 19.05 10.17
CA GLY A 116 -6.20 17.94 11.11
C GLY A 116 -6.26 16.56 10.46
N ALA A 117 -5.56 16.37 9.34
CA ALA A 117 -5.36 15.04 8.74
C ALA A 117 -4.59 14.08 9.65
N ASP A 118 -3.82 14.61 10.60
CA ASP A 118 -2.95 13.94 11.57
C ASP A 118 -3.51 13.92 13.00
N GLU A 119 -4.70 14.48 13.23
CA GLU A 119 -5.34 14.59 14.55
C GLU A 119 -6.12 13.32 14.97
N GLY A 120 -5.96 12.20 14.26
CA GLY A 120 -6.70 10.98 14.55
C GLY A 120 -6.14 9.75 13.84
N LYS A 121 -6.97 8.70 13.81
CA LYS A 121 -6.63 7.38 13.30
C LYS A 121 -6.94 7.23 11.82
N VAL A 122 -6.11 6.43 11.15
CA VAL A 122 -6.28 6.06 9.75
C VAL A 122 -6.99 4.71 9.68
N MET A 123 -8.16 4.67 9.06
CA MET A 123 -8.88 3.42 8.78
C MET A 123 -8.25 2.69 7.60
N THR A 124 -7.87 1.43 7.78
CA THR A 124 -7.32 0.61 6.70
C THR A 124 -7.94 -0.79 6.62
N PHE A 125 -7.94 -1.37 5.41
CA PHE A 125 -8.48 -2.70 5.11
C PHE A 125 -7.40 -3.57 4.47
N LEU A 126 -6.27 -3.66 5.16
CA LEU A 126 -5.12 -4.42 4.69
C LEU A 126 -5.32 -5.88 5.02
N SER A 127 -4.91 -6.76 4.14
CA SER A 127 -4.76 -8.16 4.47
C SER A 127 -3.46 -8.63 3.86
N THR A 128 -2.64 -9.30 4.67
CA THR A 128 -1.40 -9.87 4.15
C THR A 128 -1.64 -11.25 3.59
N ARG A 129 -0.92 -11.57 2.52
CA ARG A 129 -0.86 -12.92 1.97
C ARG A 129 0.30 -13.69 2.62
N PRO A 130 0.26 -15.03 2.60
CA PRO A 130 1.42 -15.84 2.94
C PRO A 130 2.61 -15.41 2.08
N LEU A 131 3.79 -15.29 2.70
CA LEU A 131 5.02 -15.07 1.97
C LEU A 131 5.42 -16.37 1.28
N SER A 132 5.81 -16.27 0.01
CA SER A 132 6.52 -17.34 -0.68
C SER A 132 8.03 -17.11 -0.61
N THR A 133 8.82 -18.13 -0.89
CA THR A 133 10.28 -18.04 -0.97
C THR A 133 10.77 -18.59 -2.30
N THR A 134 11.86 -18.04 -2.82
CA THR A 134 12.59 -18.61 -3.95
C THR A 134 13.33 -19.90 -3.52
N PRO A 135 13.84 -20.71 -4.47
CA PRO A 135 14.72 -21.83 -4.14
C PRO A 135 15.96 -21.43 -3.34
N SER A 136 16.49 -20.22 -3.55
CA SER A 136 17.59 -19.65 -2.77
C SER A 136 17.21 -19.17 -1.36
N GLY A 137 15.92 -19.24 -1.01
CA GLY A 137 15.40 -18.82 0.30
C GLY A 137 15.04 -17.34 0.39
N LEU A 138 15.13 -16.56 -0.69
CA LEU A 138 14.76 -15.15 -0.70
C LEU A 138 13.24 -14.99 -0.66
N HIS A 139 12.75 -14.01 0.11
CA HIS A 139 11.31 -13.79 0.23
C HIS A 139 10.71 -13.20 -1.05
N VAL A 140 9.49 -13.64 -1.36
CA VAL A 140 8.71 -13.22 -2.52
C VAL A 140 7.34 -12.75 -2.05
N ALA A 141 7.00 -11.48 -2.30
CA ALA A 141 5.75 -10.87 -1.86
C ALA A 141 5.29 -9.74 -2.80
N PRO A 142 3.98 -9.41 -2.85
CA PRO A 142 3.56 -8.13 -3.42
C PRO A 142 4.25 -6.94 -2.70
N ALA A 143 4.55 -5.86 -3.43
CA ALA A 143 5.29 -4.71 -2.91
C ALA A 143 4.78 -4.16 -1.57
N ILE A 144 3.46 -3.94 -1.48
CA ILE A 144 2.79 -3.43 -0.29
C ILE A 144 2.89 -4.41 0.89
N THR A 145 2.70 -5.72 0.65
CA THR A 145 2.87 -6.76 1.67
C THR A 145 4.33 -6.84 2.16
N GLY A 146 5.30 -6.70 1.25
CA GLY A 146 6.71 -6.65 1.59
C GLY A 146 7.05 -5.47 2.49
N PHE A 147 6.49 -4.29 2.20
CA PHE A 147 6.67 -3.11 3.02
C PHE A 147 6.10 -3.28 4.43
N TYR A 148 4.85 -3.76 4.56
CA TYR A 148 4.23 -3.95 5.87
C TYR A 148 4.97 -4.95 6.75
N LYS A 149 5.66 -5.93 6.16
CA LYS A 149 6.47 -6.91 6.90
C LYS A 149 7.92 -6.48 7.11
N SER A 150 8.28 -5.26 6.73
CA SER A 150 9.63 -4.72 6.90
C SER A 150 9.75 -3.92 8.19
N ASP A 151 10.96 -3.83 8.73
CA ASP A 151 11.30 -2.98 9.88
C ASP A 151 10.98 -1.49 9.65
N TYR A 152 10.78 -1.07 8.39
CA TYR A 152 10.39 0.30 8.06
C TYR A 152 8.95 0.59 8.44
N PHE A 153 8.05 -0.38 8.28
CA PHE A 153 6.66 -0.23 8.71
C PHE A 153 6.53 -0.19 10.23
N GLU A 154 7.31 -1.00 10.97
CA GLU A 154 7.33 -0.93 12.44
C GLU A 154 7.81 0.43 12.96
N LYS A 155 8.63 1.13 12.17
CA LYS A 155 9.09 2.49 12.47
C LYS A 155 8.10 3.56 12.03
N GLU A 156 7.11 3.23 11.19
CA GLU A 156 6.04 4.16 10.85
C GLU A 156 5.16 4.37 12.09
N ASN A 157 5.06 5.62 12.55
CA ASN A 157 4.22 5.98 13.68
C ASN A 157 2.80 6.37 13.23
N VAL A 158 2.23 5.62 12.27
CA VAL A 158 0.88 5.89 11.76
C VAL A 158 -0.14 5.28 12.72
N PRO A 159 -1.07 6.07 13.28
CA PRO A 159 -2.08 5.57 14.21
C PRO A 159 -3.19 4.84 13.45
N TYR A 160 -2.95 3.62 13.00
CA TYR A 160 -4.00 2.80 12.39
C TYR A 160 -5.07 2.45 13.42
N GLN A 161 -6.31 2.28 12.95
CA GLN A 161 -7.40 1.81 13.81
C GLN A 161 -7.22 0.36 14.26
N SER A 162 -6.52 -0.44 13.45
CA SER A 162 -6.37 -1.87 13.64
C SER A 162 -4.98 -2.24 14.15
N PRO A 163 -4.89 -3.14 15.14
CA PRO A 163 -3.63 -3.69 15.61
C PRO A 163 -2.89 -4.48 14.52
N ASN A 164 -1.58 -4.63 14.71
CA ASN A 164 -0.72 -5.38 13.81
C ASN A 164 -1.20 -6.83 13.63
N GLU A 165 -1.72 -7.48 14.68
CA GLU A 165 -2.25 -8.84 14.57
C GLU A 165 -3.42 -8.94 13.58
N VAL A 166 -4.24 -7.88 13.47
CA VAL A 166 -5.36 -7.80 12.53
C VAL A 166 -4.87 -7.50 11.11
N ILE A 167 -3.93 -6.56 10.97
CA ILE A 167 -3.31 -6.18 9.68
C ILE A 167 -2.58 -7.38 9.06
N PHE A 168 -1.86 -8.15 9.88
CA PHE A 168 -1.05 -9.28 9.45
C PHE A 168 -1.82 -10.61 9.41
N CYS A 169 -3.11 -10.61 9.76
CA CYS A 169 -3.94 -11.79 9.65
C CYS A 169 -4.03 -12.26 8.19
N VAL A 170 -3.71 -13.54 7.99
CA VAL A 170 -3.66 -14.19 6.68
C VAL A 170 -5.06 -14.52 6.15
N ASP A 171 -6.01 -14.77 7.05
CA ASP A 171 -7.41 -14.98 6.68
C ASP A 171 -8.07 -13.62 6.40
N SER A 172 -8.21 -13.31 5.11
CA SER A 172 -8.80 -12.04 4.66
C SER A 172 -10.22 -11.80 5.19
N LYS A 173 -11.01 -12.84 5.45
CA LYS A 173 -12.38 -12.68 5.96
C LYS A 173 -12.34 -12.29 7.43
N GLN A 174 -11.53 -12.97 8.23
CA GLN A 174 -11.35 -12.66 9.65
C GLN A 174 -10.73 -11.27 9.81
N SER A 175 -9.64 -10.99 9.08
CA SER A 175 -8.97 -9.69 9.05
C SER A 175 -9.96 -8.55 8.72
N MET A 176 -10.74 -8.68 7.65
CA MET A 176 -11.71 -7.64 7.25
C MET A 176 -12.80 -7.41 8.31
N PHE A 177 -13.31 -8.48 8.93
CA PHE A 177 -14.30 -8.37 10.01
C PHE A 177 -13.71 -7.67 11.24
N CYS A 178 -12.50 -8.05 11.66
CA CYS A 178 -11.78 -7.44 12.76
C CYS A 178 -11.43 -5.97 12.47
N HIS A 179 -11.04 -5.63 11.24
CA HIS A 179 -10.84 -4.24 10.81
C HIS A 179 -12.10 -3.38 11.02
N PHE A 180 -13.27 -3.90 10.67
CA PHE A 180 -14.54 -3.20 10.89
C PHE A 180 -14.89 -3.05 12.37
N LEU A 181 -14.72 -4.10 13.19
CA LEU A 181 -14.94 -3.98 14.64
C LEU A 181 -14.06 -2.88 15.24
N CYS A 182 -12.75 -2.89 14.92
CA CYS A 182 -11.84 -1.85 15.37
C CYS A 182 -12.28 -0.45 14.91
N ALA A 183 -12.65 -0.30 13.64
CA ALA A 183 -13.03 0.99 13.06
C ALA A 183 -14.35 1.54 13.62
N LEU A 184 -15.33 0.68 13.89
CA LEU A 184 -16.64 1.06 14.42
C LEU A 184 -16.55 1.45 15.90
N VAL A 185 -15.77 0.72 16.69
CA VAL A 185 -15.55 1.05 18.12
C VAL A 185 -14.82 2.39 18.28
N GLN A 186 -13.88 2.67 17.39
CA GLN A 186 -13.04 3.88 17.42
C GLN A 186 -13.57 4.97 16.47
N ARG A 187 -14.88 4.97 16.17
CA ARG A 187 -15.45 5.78 15.08
C ARG A 187 -15.17 7.28 15.14
N GLU A 188 -15.10 7.83 16.36
CA GLU A 188 -14.85 9.26 16.59
C GLU A 188 -13.39 9.63 16.33
N GLU A 189 -12.48 8.67 16.39
CA GLU A 189 -11.05 8.90 16.19
C GLU A 189 -10.67 8.80 14.71
N ILE A 190 -11.54 8.25 13.84
CA ILE A 190 -11.21 8.04 12.42
C ILE A 190 -11.28 9.37 11.65
N VAL A 191 -10.13 9.78 11.11
CA VAL A 191 -10.01 11.02 10.31
C VAL A 191 -9.77 10.76 8.83
N SER A 192 -9.32 9.56 8.45
CA SER A 192 -9.09 9.22 7.06
C SER A 192 -9.23 7.72 6.82
N THR A 193 -9.34 7.32 5.55
CA THR A 193 -9.26 5.92 5.13
C THR A 193 -8.13 5.74 4.12
N VAL A 194 -7.33 4.69 4.25
CA VAL A 194 -6.28 4.33 3.29
C VAL A 194 -6.46 2.92 2.77
N ALA A 195 -6.47 2.78 1.44
CA ALA A 195 -6.42 1.50 0.75
C ALA A 195 -5.72 1.67 -0.60
N SER A 196 -4.98 0.65 -1.05
CA SER A 196 -4.20 0.74 -2.29
C SER A 196 -5.06 1.05 -3.51
N PHE A 197 -6.24 0.44 -3.65
CA PHE A 197 -7.14 0.64 -4.79
C PHE A 197 -8.57 0.92 -4.35
N ALA A 198 -9.28 1.76 -5.10
CA ALA A 198 -10.68 2.09 -4.86
C ALA A 198 -11.58 0.85 -4.76
N SER A 199 -11.26 -0.20 -5.53
CA SER A 199 -11.96 -1.49 -5.49
C SER A 199 -11.93 -2.16 -4.11
N VAL A 200 -10.85 -1.98 -3.33
CA VAL A 200 -10.73 -2.53 -1.97
C VAL A 200 -11.72 -1.87 -1.02
N ILE A 201 -11.90 -0.55 -1.14
CA ILE A 201 -12.88 0.19 -0.32
C ILE A 201 -14.29 -0.23 -0.68
N VAL A 202 -14.59 -0.37 -1.98
CA VAL A 202 -15.90 -0.86 -2.44
C VAL A 202 -16.17 -2.28 -1.94
N LEU A 203 -15.16 -3.16 -1.95
CA LEU A 203 -15.27 -4.51 -1.38
C LEU A 203 -15.53 -4.46 0.13
N ALA A 204 -14.83 -3.60 0.86
CA ALA A 204 -15.04 -3.42 2.29
C ALA A 204 -16.47 -2.93 2.58
N ILE A 205 -17.00 -1.96 1.82
CA ILE A 205 -18.38 -1.48 1.98
C ILE A 205 -19.38 -2.62 1.75
N ARG A 206 -19.21 -3.43 0.70
CA ARG A 206 -20.06 -4.61 0.46
C ARG A 206 -19.96 -5.64 1.59
N PHE A 207 -18.78 -5.81 2.16
CA PHE A 207 -18.59 -6.69 3.32
C PHE A 207 -19.37 -6.17 4.53
N LEU A 208 -19.37 -4.86 4.77
CA LEU A 208 -20.16 -4.22 5.81
C LEU A 208 -21.67 -4.38 5.57
N GLU A 209 -22.13 -4.21 4.34
CA GLU A 209 -23.54 -4.42 3.94
C GLU A 209 -24.06 -5.81 4.34
N THR A 210 -23.20 -6.84 4.28
CA THR A 210 -23.59 -8.21 4.62
C THR A 210 -23.38 -8.60 6.08
N HIS A 211 -22.46 -7.93 6.80
CA HIS A 211 -22.04 -8.34 8.16
C HIS A 211 -22.38 -7.33 9.27
N TRP A 212 -22.97 -6.17 8.96
CA TRP A 212 -23.21 -5.12 9.96
C TRP A 212 -24.03 -5.59 11.17
N LYS A 213 -24.98 -6.52 11.00
CA LYS A 213 -25.78 -7.07 12.11
C LYS A 213 -24.91 -7.78 13.13
N GLU A 214 -24.03 -8.65 12.64
CA GLU A 214 -23.11 -9.41 13.48
C GLU A 214 -22.08 -8.50 14.14
N LEU A 215 -21.60 -7.49 13.41
CA LEU A 215 -20.72 -6.45 13.97
C LEU A 215 -21.43 -5.69 15.11
N CYS A 216 -22.69 -5.32 14.94
CA CYS A 216 -23.49 -4.69 15.99
C CYS A 216 -23.68 -5.63 17.19
N ASP A 217 -23.96 -6.91 16.98
CA ASP A 217 -24.12 -7.90 18.06
C ASP A 217 -22.82 -8.07 18.87
N ASN A 218 -21.67 -8.09 18.20
CA ASN A 218 -20.35 -8.15 18.82
C ASN A 218 -20.08 -6.89 19.66
N ILE A 219 -20.39 -5.70 19.14
CA ILE A 219 -20.26 -4.43 19.89
C ILE A 219 -21.23 -4.40 21.07
N ARG A 220 -22.47 -4.85 20.87
CA ARG A 220 -23.53 -4.88 21.89
C ARG A 220 -23.17 -5.78 23.06
N SER A 221 -22.64 -6.97 22.77
CA SER A 221 -22.29 -7.99 23.76
C SER A 221 -20.88 -7.84 24.32
N GLY A 222 -19.98 -7.15 23.60
CA GLY A 222 -18.56 -7.06 23.94
C GLY A 222 -17.77 -8.34 23.62
N TYR A 223 -18.35 -9.31 22.91
CA TYR A 223 -17.71 -10.57 22.57
C TYR A 223 -17.53 -10.71 21.06
N ILE A 224 -16.36 -11.21 20.66
CA ILE A 224 -16.06 -11.50 19.27
C ILE A 224 -16.66 -12.84 18.83
N SER A 225 -17.16 -12.89 17.61
CA SER A 225 -17.73 -14.12 17.01
C SER A 225 -16.77 -15.33 17.06
N GLU A 226 -17.33 -16.52 17.29
CA GLU A 226 -16.57 -17.77 17.45
C GLU A 226 -15.84 -18.21 16.17
N TRP A 227 -16.31 -17.80 15.00
CA TRP A 227 -15.67 -18.15 13.72
C TRP A 227 -14.37 -17.37 13.46
N ILE A 228 -14.07 -16.34 14.25
CA ILE A 228 -12.74 -15.72 14.27
C ILE A 228 -11.82 -16.65 15.05
N THR A 229 -11.06 -17.49 14.35
CA THR A 229 -10.19 -18.51 14.93
C THR A 229 -8.74 -18.04 15.12
N ASP A 230 -8.34 -16.96 14.43
CA ASP A 230 -7.01 -16.37 14.61
C ASP A 230 -6.88 -15.73 16.00
N LEU A 231 -6.00 -16.30 16.83
CA LEU A 231 -5.87 -15.88 18.23
C LEU A 231 -5.40 -14.43 18.37
N GLY A 232 -4.48 -13.98 17.51
CA GLY A 232 -4.01 -12.59 17.52
C GLY A 232 -5.14 -11.61 17.24
N CYS A 233 -5.97 -11.89 16.23
CA CYS A 233 -7.18 -11.11 15.96
C CYS A 233 -8.14 -11.10 17.15
N ARG A 234 -8.42 -12.28 17.73
CA ARG A 234 -9.35 -12.40 18.87
C ARG A 234 -8.90 -11.56 20.06
N ASP A 235 -7.65 -11.71 20.47
CA ASP A 235 -7.12 -11.06 21.67
C ASP A 235 -7.03 -9.54 21.46
N SER A 236 -6.48 -9.10 20.32
CA SER A 236 -6.33 -7.68 20.00
C SER A 236 -7.66 -6.96 19.82
N VAL A 237 -8.66 -7.58 19.18
CA VAL A 237 -10.01 -6.98 19.05
C VAL A 237 -10.77 -6.98 20.37
N SER A 238 -10.63 -8.01 21.20
CA SER A 238 -11.26 -8.06 22.53
C SER A 238 -10.76 -6.90 23.42
N ASN A 239 -9.46 -6.59 23.34
CA ASN A 239 -8.87 -5.43 24.03
C ASN A 239 -9.45 -4.09 23.55
N ILE A 240 -9.84 -3.98 22.27
CA ILE A 240 -10.44 -2.77 21.70
C ILE A 240 -11.92 -2.65 22.07
N LEU A 241 -12.67 -3.75 22.08
CA LEU A 241 -14.10 -3.75 22.42
C LEU A 241 -14.36 -3.23 23.84
N LYS A 242 -13.44 -3.48 24.80
CA LYS A 242 -13.50 -2.98 26.19
C LYS A 242 -14.79 -3.34 26.96
N GLY A 243 -15.57 -4.30 26.46
CA GLY A 243 -16.83 -4.78 27.04
C GLY A 243 -18.07 -4.40 26.23
N PRO A 244 -19.28 -4.68 26.78
CA PRO A 244 -20.54 -4.42 26.10
C PRO A 244 -20.80 -2.93 25.85
N ASN A 245 -21.17 -2.55 24.63
CA ASN A 245 -21.57 -1.18 24.28
C ASN A 245 -22.88 -1.14 23.46
N PRO A 246 -24.04 -1.34 24.09
CA PRO A 246 -25.33 -1.35 23.39
C PRO A 246 -25.68 -0.03 22.69
N GLN A 247 -25.28 1.10 23.27
CA GLN A 247 -25.57 2.43 22.73
C GLN A 247 -24.88 2.65 21.38
N LEU A 248 -23.61 2.26 21.27
CA LEU A 248 -22.88 2.30 20.01
C LEU A 248 -23.48 1.32 18.99
N ALA A 249 -23.84 0.11 19.42
CA ALA A 249 -24.46 -0.88 18.55
C ALA A 249 -25.79 -0.37 17.97
N ASP A 250 -26.67 0.21 18.79
CA ASP A 250 -27.94 0.79 18.36
C ASP A 250 -27.73 1.95 17.36
N LEU A 251 -26.71 2.78 17.57
CA LEU A 251 -26.35 3.87 16.65
C LEU A 251 -25.91 3.33 15.28
N ILE A 252 -25.02 2.33 15.26
CA ILE A 252 -24.53 1.73 14.01
C ILE A 252 -25.66 0.99 13.30
N GLU A 253 -26.47 0.24 14.03
CA GLU A 253 -27.65 -0.45 13.52
C GLU A 253 -28.66 0.52 12.91
N HIS A 254 -28.90 1.67 13.55
CA HIS A 254 -29.75 2.72 13.01
C HIS A 254 -29.25 3.22 11.65
N GLU A 255 -27.94 3.46 11.51
CA GLU A 255 -27.39 3.94 10.24
C GLU A 255 -27.38 2.86 9.15
N CYS A 256 -26.97 1.63 9.48
CA CYS A 256 -26.86 0.52 8.54
C CYS A 256 -28.23 -0.04 8.08
N SER A 257 -29.28 0.11 8.88
CA SER A 257 -30.64 -0.36 8.55
C SER A 257 -31.41 0.56 7.59
N ARG A 258 -30.84 1.72 7.23
CA ARG A 258 -31.48 2.67 6.30
C ARG A 258 -31.57 2.08 4.90
N THR A 259 -32.61 2.46 4.18
CA THR A 259 -32.84 2.03 2.79
C THR A 259 -31.78 2.54 1.82
N SER A 260 -31.22 3.73 2.07
CA SER A 260 -30.13 4.32 1.28
C SER A 260 -28.83 4.38 2.08
N TRP A 261 -27.76 3.88 1.45
CA TRP A 261 -26.40 3.93 1.97
C TRP A 261 -25.60 5.13 1.43
N GLU A 262 -26.25 6.06 0.73
CA GLU A 262 -25.63 7.31 0.27
C GLU A 262 -25.03 8.07 1.46
N GLY A 263 -23.73 8.35 1.48
CA GLY A 263 -23.06 9.05 2.58
C GLY A 263 -22.81 8.22 3.84
N MET A 264 -22.99 6.89 3.77
CA MET A 264 -22.78 5.98 4.92
C MET A 264 -21.43 6.18 5.60
N ILE A 265 -20.35 6.41 4.84
CA ILE A 265 -19.00 6.56 5.41
C ILE A 265 -18.97 7.74 6.39
N LYS A 266 -19.51 8.91 6.02
CA LYS A 266 -19.56 10.08 6.92
C LYS A 266 -20.50 9.86 8.11
N ARG A 267 -21.54 9.03 7.97
CA ARG A 267 -22.47 8.76 9.07
C ARG A 267 -21.87 7.80 10.09
N LEU A 268 -21.15 6.78 9.64
CA LEU A 268 -20.46 5.85 10.53
C LEU A 268 -19.19 6.47 11.12
N TRP A 269 -18.45 7.27 10.36
CA TRP A 269 -17.22 7.94 10.80
C TRP A 269 -17.37 9.46 10.62
N PRO A 270 -17.88 10.19 11.61
CA PRO A 270 -18.30 11.58 11.46
C PRO A 270 -17.12 12.55 11.27
N ASN A 271 -15.94 12.19 11.78
CA ASN A 271 -14.74 13.01 11.71
C ASN A 271 -13.85 12.69 10.50
N ILE A 272 -14.30 11.79 9.60
CA ILE A 272 -13.54 11.44 8.40
C ILE A 272 -13.45 12.63 7.43
N LYS A 273 -12.23 12.92 7.00
CA LYS A 273 -11.90 14.10 6.19
C LYS A 273 -11.65 13.76 4.73
N PHE A 274 -11.09 12.59 4.43
CA PHE A 274 -10.78 12.15 3.07
C PHE A 274 -10.64 10.63 2.96
N ILE A 275 -10.64 10.15 1.71
CA ILE A 275 -10.35 8.78 1.35
C ILE A 275 -9.09 8.77 0.49
N GLN A 276 -8.01 8.20 1.02
CA GLN A 276 -6.75 8.02 0.30
C GLN A 276 -6.74 6.69 -0.44
N THR A 277 -6.84 6.74 -1.76
CA THR A 277 -6.80 5.54 -2.60
C THR A 277 -6.47 5.85 -4.06
N ILE A 278 -5.98 4.85 -4.81
CA ILE A 278 -5.79 5.00 -6.25
C ILE A 278 -7.17 5.03 -6.92
N VAL A 279 -7.47 6.17 -7.55
CA VAL A 279 -8.69 6.46 -8.34
C VAL A 279 -8.38 6.82 -9.80
N SER A 280 -7.12 6.74 -10.20
CA SER A 280 -6.67 6.97 -11.58
C SER A 280 -6.72 5.70 -12.44
N GLY A 281 -6.60 5.85 -13.76
CA GLY A 281 -6.63 4.73 -14.71
C GLY A 281 -7.92 3.90 -14.59
N GLN A 282 -7.79 2.58 -14.51
CA GLN A 282 -8.93 1.66 -14.40
C GLN A 282 -9.73 1.83 -13.09
N MET A 283 -9.16 2.46 -12.06
CA MET A 283 -9.86 2.69 -10.80
C MET A 283 -10.84 3.87 -10.85
N SER A 284 -10.75 4.71 -11.89
CA SER A 284 -11.66 5.85 -12.07
C SER A 284 -13.13 5.44 -12.19
N GLN A 285 -13.40 4.21 -12.65
CA GLN A 285 -14.76 3.66 -12.72
C GLN A 285 -15.44 3.56 -11.34
N TYR A 286 -14.67 3.54 -10.25
CA TYR A 286 -15.19 3.47 -8.88
C TYR A 286 -15.46 4.85 -8.26
N ILE A 287 -15.09 5.95 -8.92
CA ILE A 287 -15.33 7.31 -8.40
C ILE A 287 -16.83 7.53 -8.10
N PRO A 288 -17.78 7.24 -9.01
CA PRO A 288 -19.20 7.51 -8.74
C PRO A 288 -19.75 6.73 -7.53
N VAL A 289 -19.33 5.49 -7.35
CA VAL A 289 -19.79 4.67 -6.21
C VAL A 289 -19.15 5.13 -4.90
N LEU A 290 -17.88 5.53 -4.91
CA LEU A 290 -17.25 6.12 -3.72
C LEU A 290 -17.86 7.48 -3.37
N ASP A 291 -18.17 8.32 -4.36
CA ASP A 291 -18.87 9.59 -4.14
C ASP A 291 -20.25 9.36 -3.50
N PHE A 292 -20.98 8.35 -3.96
CA PHE A 292 -22.25 7.94 -3.38
C PHE A 292 -22.09 7.55 -1.91
N TYR A 293 -21.22 6.60 -1.54
CA TYR A 293 -21.08 6.14 -0.16
C TYR A 293 -20.38 7.16 0.76
N SER A 294 -19.55 8.05 0.22
CA SER A 294 -18.81 9.05 1.01
C SER A 294 -19.50 10.40 1.11
N ASN A 295 -20.59 10.62 0.36
CA ASN A 295 -21.16 11.96 0.17
C ASN A 295 -20.07 12.96 -0.27
N LYS A 296 -19.35 12.57 -1.33
CA LYS A 296 -18.29 13.34 -1.99
C LYS A 296 -17.16 13.77 -1.04
N LEU A 297 -16.64 12.85 -0.23
CA LEU A 297 -15.35 13.11 0.44
C LEU A 297 -14.26 13.31 -0.62
N PRO A 298 -13.24 14.14 -0.34
CA PRO A 298 -12.04 14.18 -1.14
C PRO A 298 -11.46 12.79 -1.36
N LEU A 299 -11.31 12.37 -2.62
CA LEU A 299 -10.63 11.15 -3.01
C LEU A 299 -9.19 11.50 -3.39
N ILE A 300 -8.23 11.14 -2.53
CA ILE A 300 -6.83 11.52 -2.66
C ILE A 300 -6.03 10.35 -3.23
N SER A 301 -5.53 10.48 -4.45
CA SER A 301 -4.54 9.56 -5.01
C SER A 301 -3.14 10.15 -4.83
N SER A 302 -2.43 9.68 -3.79
CA SER A 302 -1.22 10.36 -3.30
C SER A 302 0.05 10.02 -4.05
N TYR A 303 0.16 8.81 -4.61
CA TYR A 303 1.42 8.31 -5.17
C TYR A 303 1.20 7.46 -6.41
N TYR A 304 2.24 7.39 -7.25
CA TYR A 304 2.33 6.56 -8.43
C TYR A 304 3.55 5.65 -8.31
N LEU A 305 3.29 4.35 -8.14
CA LEU A 305 4.29 3.33 -7.82
C LEU A 305 4.01 2.07 -8.62
N ALA A 306 5.05 1.26 -8.83
CA ALA A 306 4.96 -0.09 -9.36
C ALA A 306 5.92 -1.02 -8.60
N SER A 307 5.85 -2.32 -8.87
CA SER A 307 6.73 -3.29 -8.18
C SER A 307 8.21 -3.11 -8.57
N GLU A 308 8.50 -2.54 -9.73
CA GLU A 308 9.86 -2.26 -10.17
C GLU A 308 10.46 -1.00 -9.54
N THR A 309 9.66 0.04 -9.25
CA THR A 309 10.15 1.30 -8.66
C THR A 309 9.01 2.23 -8.23
N MET A 310 9.38 3.30 -7.52
CA MET A 310 8.51 4.39 -7.12
C MET A 310 8.72 5.60 -8.03
N PHE A 311 7.65 6.13 -8.63
CA PHE A 311 7.82 7.20 -9.61
C PHE A 311 7.60 8.59 -9.02
N GLY A 312 6.47 8.80 -8.35
CA GLY A 312 6.07 10.16 -7.99
C GLY A 312 4.95 10.28 -6.99
N VAL A 313 4.71 11.52 -6.56
CA VAL A 313 3.66 11.90 -5.61
C VAL A 313 2.76 12.97 -6.21
N ASN A 314 1.49 12.98 -5.81
CA ASN A 314 0.56 14.03 -6.15
C ASN A 314 0.77 15.24 -5.22
N VAL A 315 1.28 16.34 -5.77
CA VAL A 315 1.54 17.59 -5.03
C VAL A 315 0.31 18.48 -4.87
N ASN A 316 -0.80 18.11 -5.51
CA ASN A 316 -2.11 18.76 -5.39
C ASN A 316 -3.17 17.69 -5.03
N PRO A 317 -3.18 17.20 -3.78
CA PRO A 317 -3.97 16.04 -3.37
C PRO A 317 -5.49 16.24 -3.48
N LEU A 318 -5.96 17.49 -3.48
CA LEU A 318 -7.39 17.84 -3.61
C LEU A 318 -7.81 18.13 -5.06
N CYS A 319 -6.97 17.81 -6.05
CA CYS A 319 -7.34 17.90 -7.45
C CYS A 319 -8.55 17.00 -7.77
N ASN A 320 -9.28 17.33 -8.84
CA ASN A 320 -10.35 16.46 -9.32
C ASN A 320 -9.78 15.04 -9.60
N PRO A 321 -10.39 13.97 -9.04
CA PRO A 321 -9.94 12.59 -9.22
C PRO A 321 -9.75 12.12 -10.67
N GLN A 322 -10.41 12.78 -11.64
CA GLN A 322 -10.26 12.48 -13.07
C GLN A 322 -8.99 13.09 -13.70
N TYR A 323 -8.37 14.07 -13.04
CA TYR A 323 -7.24 14.84 -13.55
C TYR A 323 -6.02 14.76 -12.64
N VAL A 324 -5.86 13.66 -11.90
CA VAL A 324 -4.71 13.45 -11.01
C VAL A 324 -3.42 13.50 -11.81
N SER A 325 -2.45 14.27 -11.31
CA SER A 325 -1.10 14.36 -11.84
C SER A 325 -0.07 14.03 -10.77
N TYR A 326 0.99 13.30 -11.15
CA TYR A 326 2.06 12.93 -10.23
C TYR A 326 3.37 13.65 -10.62
N THR A 327 3.99 14.30 -9.63
CA THR A 327 5.31 14.87 -9.77
C THR A 327 6.35 13.80 -9.50
N PHE A 328 7.22 13.57 -10.49
CA PHE A 328 8.26 12.56 -10.39
C PHE A 328 9.32 12.97 -9.38
N ILE A 329 9.74 12.03 -8.54
CA ILE A 329 10.76 12.25 -7.54
C ILE A 329 12.12 11.83 -8.13
N PRO A 330 13.02 12.79 -8.45
CA PRO A 330 14.22 12.51 -9.24
C PRO A 330 15.28 11.68 -8.48
N SER A 331 15.08 11.38 -7.20
CA SER A 331 15.99 10.57 -6.39
C SER A 331 15.55 9.10 -6.26
N MET A 332 14.46 8.69 -6.92
CA MET A 332 13.96 7.33 -6.87
C MET A 332 14.59 6.49 -7.98
N SER A 333 15.05 5.29 -7.61
CA SER A 333 15.60 4.27 -8.50
C SER A 333 15.08 2.91 -8.08
#